data_AF-A0A7W2ASD4-F1
#
_entry.id   AF-A0A7W2ASD4-F1
#
_cell.length_a   1.000
_cell.length_b   1.000
_cell.length_c   1.000
_cell.angle_alpha   90.00
_cell.angle_beta   90.00
_cell.angle_gamma   90.00
#
_symmetry.space_group_name_H-M   'P 1'
#
loop_
_entity.id
_entity.type
_entity.pdbx_description
1 polymer ?
#
loop_
_entity_poly.entity_id
_entity_poly.type
_entity_poly.pdbx_seq_one_letter_code
_entity_poly.pdbx_strand_id
1 'polypeptide(L)' 'MKIERRNIYNYIHILDNREREVIRARFGLGGEKEKTQREIAKELGISRSYVSRIEKRALIKLFHEFYHHDKKVKYR' A
#
# COMPACT_ATOMS: atom_id res chain seq x y z
N MET A 1 8.46 -5.29 -10.31
CA MET A 1 8.46 -3.84 -10.02
C MET A 1 8.41 -3.63 -8.52
N LYS A 2 9.31 -2.79 -7.96
CA LYS A 2 9.30 -2.40 -6.55
C LYS A 2 8.86 -0.93 -6.47
N ILE A 3 7.83 -0.64 -5.67
CA ILE A 3 7.52 0.73 -5.26
C ILE A 3 8.40 1.03 -4.03
N GLU A 4 9.03 2.20 -4.00
CA GLU A 4 9.81 2.65 -2.85
C GLU A 4 8.89 3.10 -1.72
N ARG A 5 9.26 2.84 -0.46
CA ARG A 5 8.46 3.25 0.72
C ARG A 5 8.11 4.74 0.71
N ARG A 6 9.02 5.59 0.23
CA ARG A 6 8.80 7.05 0.14
C ARG A 6 7.63 7.38 -0.79
N ASN A 7 7.51 6.68 -1.92
CA ASN A 7 6.40 6.84 -2.85
C ASN A 7 5.09 6.37 -2.24
N ILE A 8 5.11 5.28 -1.46
CA ILE A 8 3.91 4.84 -0.73
C ILE A 8 3.42 5.95 0.20
N TYR A 9 4.33 6.59 0.95
CA TYR A 9 3.97 7.64 1.91
C TYR A 9 3.29 8.84 1.24
N ASN A 10 3.79 9.27 0.08
CA ASN A 10 3.24 10.43 -0.63
C ASN A 10 1.80 10.20 -1.11
N TYR A 11 1.47 8.98 -1.52
CA TYR A 11 0.17 8.64 -2.12
C TYR A 11 -0.73 7.82 -1.18
N ILE A 12 -0.35 7.61 0.07
CA ILE A 12 -1.17 6.78 0.99
C ILE A 12 -2.57 7.34 1.24
N HIS A 13 -2.76 8.64 1.03
CA HIS A 13 -4.02 9.34 1.20
C HIS A 13 -5.10 8.92 0.19
N ILE A 14 -4.72 8.39 -0.98
CA ILE A 14 -5.67 7.91 -2.00
C ILE A 14 -6.26 6.52 -1.68
N LEU A 15 -5.71 5.85 -0.68
CA LEU A 15 -6.20 4.56 -0.21
C LEU A 15 -7.36 4.73 0.77
N ASP A 16 -8.32 3.80 0.69
CA ASP A 16 -9.36 3.69 1.71
C ASP A 16 -8.78 3.22 3.05
N ASN A 17 -9.57 3.29 4.13
CA ASN A 17 -9.10 2.99 5.47
C ASN A 17 -8.53 1.56 5.59
N ARG A 18 -9.14 0.58 4.93
CA ARG A 18 -8.74 -0.83 5.04
C ARG A 18 -7.50 -1.11 4.20
N GLU A 19 -7.42 -0.52 3.02
CA GLU A 19 -6.24 -0.53 2.16
C GLU A 19 -5.04 0.14 2.87
N ARG A 20 -5.27 1.30 3.51
CA ARG A 20 -4.26 2.03 4.28
C ARG A 20 -3.75 1.22 5.46
N GLU A 21 -4.63 0.61 6.24
CA GLU A 21 -4.27 -0.25 7.37
C GLU A 21 -3.36 -1.40 6.92
N VAL A 22 -3.75 -2.13 5.86
CA VAL A 22 -2.95 -3.25 5.33
C VAL A 22 -1.60 -2.76 4.79
N ILE A 23 -1.56 -1.65 4.04
CA ILE A 23 -0.31 -1.12 3.47
C ILE A 23 0.62 -0.59 4.56
N ARG A 24 0.10 0.07 5.60
CA ARG A 24 0.92 0.53 6.73
C ARG A 24 1.61 -0.64 7.43
N ALA A 25 0.86 -1.69 7.75
CA ALA A 25 1.40 -2.87 8.38
C ALA A 25 2.39 -3.63 7.48
N ARG A 26 2.10 -3.77 6.17
CA ARG A 26 2.98 -4.47 5.21
C ARG A 26 4.34 -3.80 5.05
N PHE A 27 4.38 -2.46 5.08
CA PHE A 27 5.58 -1.67 4.78
C PHE A 27 6.16 -0.94 6.01
N GLY A 28 5.65 -1.22 7.21
CA GLY A 28 6.15 -0.65 8.46
C GLY A 28 6.03 0.87 8.52
N LEU A 29 4.92 1.41 8.03
CA LEU A 29 4.73 2.87 7.94
C LEU A 29 4.20 3.43 9.26
N GLY A 30 4.68 4.60 9.65
CA GLY A 30 4.27 5.25 10.90
C GLY A 30 4.94 4.68 12.15
N GLY A 31 6.12 4.08 12.01
CA GLY A 31 6.88 3.50 13.13
C GLY A 31 6.54 2.04 13.45
N GLU A 32 5.65 1.43 12.66
CA GLU A 32 5.31 0.01 12.79
C GLU A 32 6.41 -0.88 12.18
N LYS A 33 6.53 -2.12 12.66
CA LYS A 33 7.38 -3.14 11.99
C LYS A 33 6.66 -3.68 10.76
N GLU A 34 7.42 -4.02 9.73
CA GLU A 34 6.88 -4.73 8.55
C GLU A 34 6.29 -6.08 8.98
N LYS A 35 5.05 -6.35 8.59
CA LYS A 35 4.34 -7.60 8.85
C LYS A 35 4.06 -8.35 7.56
N THR A 36 4.05 -9.66 7.61
CA THR A 36 3.62 -10.54 6.52
C THR A 36 2.09 -10.51 6.37
N GLN A 37 1.60 -10.92 5.20
CA GLN A 37 0.15 -11.07 4.98
C GLN A 37 -0.51 -12.05 5.97
N ARG A 38 0.23 -13.05 6.46
CA ARG A 38 -0.27 -14.02 7.45
C ARG A 38 -0.43 -13.39 8.83
N GLU A 39 0.55 -12.60 9.26
CA GLU A 39 0.47 -11.88 10.53
C GLU A 39 -0.67 -10.87 10.52
N ILE A 40 -0.78 -10.08 9.45
CA ILE A 40 -1.87 -9.12 9.27
C ILE A 40 -3.22 -9.84 9.24
N ALA A 41 -3.34 -10.97 8.54
CA ALA A 41 -4.56 -11.76 8.50
C ALA A 41 -4.99 -12.21 9.90
N LYS A 42 -4.03 -12.67 10.72
CA LYS A 42 -4.26 -13.08 12.10
C LYS A 42 -4.74 -11.91 12.98
N GLU A 43 -4.11 -10.75 12.86
CA GLU A 43 -4.48 -9.54 13.62
C GLU A 43 -5.86 -9.01 13.22
N LEU A 44 -6.17 -9.03 11.92
CA LEU A 44 -7.39 -8.47 11.38
C LEU A 44 -8.58 -9.45 11.39
N GLY A 45 -8.39 -10.69 11.85
CA GLY A 45 -9.43 -11.72 11.89
C GLY A 45 -9.98 -12.11 10.52
N ILE A 46 -9.17 -12.03 9.47
CA ILE A 46 -9.57 -12.32 8.08
C ILE A 46 -8.62 -13.29 7.41
N SER A 47 -9.01 -13.83 6.25
CA SER A 47 -8.13 -14.75 5.51
C SER A 47 -6.91 -14.04 4.92
N ARG A 48 -5.78 -14.76 4.87
CA ARG A 48 -4.56 -14.31 4.16
C ARG A 48 -4.83 -13.96 2.71
N SER A 49 -5.71 -14.70 2.04
CA SER A 49 -6.13 -14.42 0.66
C SER A 49 -6.88 -13.09 0.56
N TYR A 50 -7.68 -12.71 1.58
CA TYR A 50 -8.34 -11.42 1.59
C TYR A 50 -7.35 -10.26 1.79
N VAL A 51 -6.39 -10.40 2.71
CA VAL A 51 -5.28 -9.44 2.86
C VAL A 51 -4.53 -9.25 1.54
N SER A 52 -4.22 -10.35 0.85
CA SER A 52 -3.56 -10.32 -0.47
C SER A 52 -4.36 -9.53 -1.51
N ARG A 53 -5.69 -9.70 -1.56
CA ARG A 53 -6.56 -8.92 -2.47
C ARG A 53 -6.55 -7.42 -2.13
N ILE A 54 -6.59 -7.07 -0.85
CA ILE A 54 -6.52 -5.68 -0.38
C ILE A 54 -5.17 -5.06 -0.77
N GLU A 55 -4.06 -5.74 -0.47
CA GLU A 55 -2.71 -5.29 -0.82
C GLU A 55 -2.56 -5.07 -2.33
N LYS A 56 -3.02 -6.03 -3.15
CA LYS A 56 -2.96 -5.91 -4.61
C LYS A 56 -3.74 -4.71 -5.13
N ARG A 57 -4.97 -4.49 -4.64
CA ARG A 57 -5.78 -3.33 -5.02
C ARG A 57 -5.11 -2.01 -4.64
N ALA A 58 -4.63 -1.91 -3.41
CA ALA A 58 -3.97 -0.72 -2.90
C ALA A 58 -2.70 -0.39 -3.71
N LEU A 59 -1.86 -1.39 -3.99
CA LEU A 59 -0.66 -1.20 -4.82
C LEU A 59 -1.01 -0.70 -6.22
N ILE A 60 -2.04 -1.25 -6.87
CA ILE A 60 -2.48 -0.79 -8.20
C ILE A 60 -2.87 0.69 -8.16
N LYS A 61 -3.63 1.12 -7.15
CA LYS A 61 -4.01 2.53 -6.98
C LYS A 61 -2.76 3.43 -6.83
N LEU A 62 -1.83 3.05 -5.94
CA LEU A 62 -0.59 3.78 -5.72
C LEU A 62 0.27 3.86 -6.99
N PHE A 63 0.39 2.76 -7.74
CA PHE A 63 1.11 2.74 -9.01
C PHE A 63 0.48 3.69 -10.01
N HIS A 64 -0.84 3.66 -10.17
CA HIS A 64 -1.54 4.52 -11.12
C HIS A 64 -1.29 6.00 -10.82
N GLU A 65 -1.41 6.40 -9.55
CA GLU A 65 -1.17 7.79 -9.13
C GLU A 65 0.29 8.21 -9.36
N PHE A 66 1.24 7.35 -8.99
CA PHE A 66 2.67 7.59 -9.22
C PHE A 66 2.97 7.81 -10.72
N TYR A 67 2.45 6.96 -11.60
CA TYR A 67 2.66 7.07 -13.05
C TYR A 67 2.00 8.31 -13.66
N HIS A 68 0.82 8.72 -13.19
CA HIS A 68 0.18 9.95 -13.64
C HIS A 68 0.95 11.19 -13.21
N HIS A 69 1.48 11.19 -11.99
CA HIS A 69 2.30 12.29 -11.49
C HIS A 69 3.63 12.39 -12.25
N ASP A 70 4.32 11.27 -12.48
CA ASP A 70 5.59 11.23 -13.20
C ASP A 70 5.46 11.79 -14.63
N LYS A 71 4.39 11.41 -15.35
CA LYS A 71 4.08 11.97 -16.67
C LYS A 71 3.85 13.48 -16.60
N LYS A 72 3.07 13.99 -15.64
CA LYS A 72 2.82 15.44 -15.50
C LYS A 72 4.09 16.24 -15.23
N VAL A 73 5.04 15.69 -14.49
CA VAL A 73 6.33 16.34 -14.23
C VAL A 73 7.23 16.31 -15.47
N LYS A 74 7.29 15.19 -16.18
CA LYS A 74 8.16 15.03 -17.35
C LYS A 74 7.78 15.91 -18.54
N TYR A 75 6.51 16.30 -18.66
CA TYR A 75 5.99 17.14 -19.74
C TYR A 75 5.61 18.57 -19.29
N ARG A 76 6.10 18.99 -18.12
CA ARG A 76 6.11 20.39 -17.65
C ARG A 76 7.49 20.97 -17.83
#